data_AF-A0A4R4W2P3-F1
#
_entry.id   AF-A0A4R4W2P3-F1
#
_cell.length_a   1.000
_cell.length_b   1.000
_cell.length_c   1.000
_cell.angle_alpha   90.00
_cell.angle_beta   90.00
_cell.angle_gamma   90.00
#
_symmetry.space_group_name_H-M   'P 1'
#
loop_
_entity.id
_entity.type
_entity.pdbx_description
1 polymer ?
#
loop_
_entity_poly.entity_id
_entity_poly.type
_entity_poly.pdbx_seq_one_letter_code
_entity_poly.pdbx_strand_id
1 'polypeptide(L)'
;MSPSEDLRSVAARMARREARLNRLIAPDQPPGDIRPPAPDVVMRVVPCPVCGAAGADPPFDHWSVTGEETGLPTLAVLGCEWLAPRAVLPMAVAIEQGTGPLAYRTRAVARLEGLDLWAVDRSETWADALVDGHDAPGDVGEATLPAVTRAQGRDLLPMFTGPHAPDRETNLNDMYLEVRLTAMGEEGI
;
A
#
# COMPACT_ATOMS: atom_id res chain seq x y z
N MET A 1 9.03 -14.95 -19.05
CA MET A 1 9.49 -14.67 -17.67
C MET A 1 10.77 -15.44 -17.43
N SER A 2 11.86 -14.78 -17.05
CA SER A 2 13.14 -15.46 -16.77
C SER A 2 13.02 -16.31 -15.49
N PRO A 3 13.62 -17.53 -15.42
CA PRO A 3 13.36 -18.49 -14.34
C PRO A 3 14.05 -18.24 -12.98
N SER A 4 14.62 -17.07 -12.69
CA SER A 4 15.38 -16.91 -11.43
C SER A 4 15.40 -15.49 -10.89
N GLU A 5 14.25 -14.84 -10.85
CA GLU A 5 14.18 -13.61 -10.09
C GLU A 5 14.06 -13.92 -8.59
N ASP A 6 15.12 -13.65 -7.83
CA ASP A 6 15.15 -13.90 -6.39
C ASP A 6 14.17 -12.98 -5.64
N LEU A 7 13.56 -13.48 -4.57
CA LEU A 7 12.62 -12.74 -3.73
C LEU A 7 13.24 -11.46 -3.15
N ARG A 8 14.56 -11.44 -2.95
CA ARG A 8 15.28 -10.23 -2.53
C ARG A 8 15.19 -9.13 -3.59
N SER A 9 15.30 -9.47 -4.87
CA SER A 9 15.17 -8.50 -5.97
C SER A 9 13.75 -7.96 -6.07
N VAL A 10 12.74 -8.80 -5.84
CA VAL A 10 11.32 -8.39 -5.79
C VAL A 10 11.09 -7.41 -4.65
N ALA A 11 11.46 -7.77 -3.43
CA ALA A 11 11.28 -6.91 -2.26
C ALA A 11 12.09 -5.60 -2.37
N ALA A 12 13.28 -5.62 -2.97
CA ALA A 12 14.04 -4.40 -3.26
C ALA A 12 13.33 -3.47 -4.26
N ARG A 13 12.69 -4.00 -5.31
CA ARG A 13 11.88 -3.19 -6.22
C ARG A 13 10.67 -2.59 -5.53
N MET A 14 9.94 -3.38 -4.75
CA MET A 14 8.80 -2.90 -3.98
C MET A 14 9.20 -1.79 -3.00
N ALA A 15 10.35 -1.93 -2.35
CA ALA A 15 10.90 -0.91 -1.45
C ALA A 15 11.24 0.39 -2.18
N ARG A 16 11.89 0.30 -3.34
CA ARG A 16 12.21 1.46 -4.18
C ARG A 16 10.95 2.13 -4.73
N ARG A 17 9.94 1.35 -5.13
CA ARG A 17 8.63 1.87 -5.55
C ARG A 17 7.99 2.69 -4.43
N GLU A 18 7.90 2.13 -3.23
CA GLU A 18 7.32 2.86 -2.09
C GLU A 18 8.11 4.13 -1.76
N ALA A 19 9.45 4.08 -1.79
CA ALA A 19 10.29 5.26 -1.59
C ALA A 19 10.01 6.35 -2.64
N ARG A 20 9.94 6.00 -3.92
CA ARG A 20 9.58 6.93 -5.01
C ARG A 20 8.19 7.53 -4.83
N LEU A 21 7.23 6.76 -4.37
CA LEU A 21 5.86 7.22 -4.12
C LEU A 21 5.78 8.22 -2.95
N ASN A 22 6.78 8.25 -2.06
CA ASN A 22 6.92 9.35 -1.11
C ASN A 22 7.34 10.68 -1.76
N ARG A 23 7.58 10.74 -3.07
CA ARG A 23 7.69 12.00 -3.81
C ARG A 23 6.39 12.47 -4.43
N LEU A 24 5.33 11.65 -4.40
CA LEU A 24 4.03 12.14 -4.81
C LEU A 24 3.68 13.32 -3.90
N ILE A 25 3.52 14.46 -4.53
CA ILE A 25 3.15 15.72 -3.90
C ILE A 25 1.76 15.99 -4.44
N ALA A 26 0.75 16.07 -3.57
CA ALA A 26 -0.50 16.70 -3.99
C ALA A 26 -0.14 18.12 -4.50
N PRO A 27 -0.59 18.55 -5.69
CA PRO A 27 -0.10 19.77 -6.36
C PRO A 27 -0.12 21.05 -5.52
N ASP A 28 -0.88 21.05 -4.43
CA ASP A 28 -1.11 22.14 -3.48
C ASP A 28 -0.43 21.95 -2.11
N GLN A 29 0.39 20.90 -1.90
CA GLN A 29 0.94 20.55 -0.58
C GLN A 29 2.46 20.42 -0.56
N PRO A 30 3.13 20.65 0.59
CA PRO A 30 4.55 20.33 0.74
C PRO A 30 4.81 18.82 0.53
N PRO A 31 6.01 18.43 0.08
CA PRO A 31 6.44 17.03 0.09
C PRO A 31 6.29 16.44 1.51
N GLY A 32 5.55 15.33 1.61
CA GLY A 32 5.35 14.60 2.87
C GLY A 32 4.02 14.83 3.59
N ASP A 33 3.27 15.89 3.28
CA ASP A 33 1.95 16.14 3.86
C ASP A 33 0.83 15.51 2.99
N ILE A 34 -0.14 14.84 3.62
CA ILE A 34 -1.48 14.66 3.04
C ILE A 34 -2.45 15.33 3.99
N ARG A 35 -2.91 16.52 3.62
CA ARG A 35 -3.95 17.22 4.37
C ARG A 35 -5.30 16.99 3.71
N PRO A 36 -6.37 16.85 4.52
CA PRO A 36 -7.72 16.89 4.01
C PRO A 36 -7.96 18.12 3.11
N PRO A 37 -8.79 17.98 2.07
CA PRO A 37 -9.60 16.79 1.78
C PRO A 37 -8.83 15.75 0.94
N ALA A 38 -8.56 14.58 1.51
CA ALA A 38 -8.28 13.37 0.73
C ALA A 38 -9.60 12.89 0.11
N PRO A 39 -9.60 12.24 -1.06
CA PRO A 39 -10.83 11.79 -1.71
C PRO A 39 -11.62 10.82 -0.82
N ASP A 40 -12.94 10.79 -1.01
CA ASP A 40 -13.81 9.88 -0.28
C ASP A 40 -13.55 8.43 -0.69
N VAL A 41 -13.26 7.58 0.29
CA VAL A 41 -12.96 6.16 0.13
C VAL A 41 -13.76 5.37 1.16
N VAL A 42 -14.27 4.20 0.73
CA VAL A 42 -14.88 3.22 1.63
C VAL A 42 -13.83 2.19 2.04
N MET A 43 -13.67 1.97 3.33
CA MET A 43 -12.79 0.94 3.85
C MET A 43 -13.56 -0.34 4.15
N ARG A 44 -13.15 -1.44 3.49
CA ARG A 44 -13.65 -2.80 3.74
C ARG A 44 -12.68 -3.52 4.67
N VAL A 45 -13.09 -3.77 5.91
CA VAL A 45 -12.23 -4.47 6.89
C VAL A 45 -12.36 -5.99 6.73
N VAL A 46 -11.23 -6.65 6.50
CA VAL A 46 -11.10 -8.11 6.45
C VAL A 46 -10.61 -8.61 7.81
N PRO A 47 -11.34 -9.48 8.52
CA PRO A 47 -10.87 -10.02 9.79
C PRO A 47 -9.53 -10.75 9.67
N CYS A 48 -8.62 -10.52 10.62
CA CYS A 48 -7.33 -11.19 10.64
C CYS A 48 -7.48 -12.64 11.12
N PRO A 49 -7.11 -13.64 10.31
CA PRO A 49 -7.21 -15.05 10.71
C PRO A 49 -6.13 -15.47 11.72
N VAL A 50 -5.10 -14.64 11.94
CA VAL A 50 -3.98 -14.95 12.84
C VAL A 50 -4.26 -14.47 14.27
N CYS A 51 -4.67 -13.21 14.42
CA CYS A 51 -4.89 -12.59 15.75
C CYS A 51 -6.36 -12.31 16.08
N GLY A 52 -7.28 -12.53 15.14
CA GLY A 52 -8.72 -12.30 15.34
C GLY A 52 -9.15 -10.82 15.29
N ALA A 53 -8.24 -9.89 15.02
CA ALA A 53 -8.57 -8.48 14.91
C ALA A 53 -9.53 -8.21 13.74
N ALA A 54 -10.59 -7.44 13.99
CA ALA A 54 -11.68 -7.23 13.05
C ALA A 54 -12.05 -5.74 12.88
N GLY A 55 -11.18 -4.83 13.32
CA GLY A 55 -11.39 -3.39 13.20
C GLY A 55 -10.10 -2.70 12.78
N ALA A 56 -10.16 -1.85 11.77
CA ALA A 56 -9.03 -1.03 11.33
C ALA A 56 -9.36 0.45 11.54
N ASP A 57 -8.37 1.22 11.97
CA ASP A 57 -8.49 2.68 12.07
C ASP A 57 -8.31 3.29 10.67
N PRO A 58 -9.25 4.12 10.19
CA PRO A 58 -9.10 4.77 8.91
C PRO A 58 -7.94 5.80 8.93
N PRO A 59 -7.20 5.97 7.83
CA PRO A 59 -6.15 6.99 7.75
C PRO A 59 -6.67 8.44 7.88
N PHE A 60 -7.95 8.66 7.58
CA PHE A 60 -8.61 9.97 7.66
C PHE A 60 -9.97 9.85 8.35
N ASP A 61 -10.29 10.80 9.22
CA ASP A 61 -11.51 10.78 10.05
C ASP A 61 -12.82 10.78 9.23
N HIS A 62 -12.80 11.32 8.01
CA HIS A 62 -13.98 11.38 7.14
C HIS A 62 -14.20 10.13 6.30
N TRP A 63 -13.24 9.19 6.28
CA TRP A 63 -13.41 7.95 5.53
C TRP A 63 -14.38 7.01 6.26
N SER A 64 -15.31 6.45 5.49
CA SER A 64 -16.31 5.54 6.03
C SER A 64 -15.78 4.11 6.05
N VAL A 65 -16.05 3.39 7.14
CA VAL A 65 -15.82 1.95 7.24
C VAL A 65 -17.17 1.26 7.07
N THR A 66 -17.40 0.62 5.93
CA THR A 66 -18.70 -0.01 5.62
C THR A 66 -18.51 -1.39 4.99
N GLY A 67 -19.54 -2.22 5.10
CA GLY A 67 -19.62 -3.53 4.41
C GLY A 67 -20.49 -3.51 3.16
N GLU A 68 -20.94 -2.33 2.71
CA GLU A 68 -21.90 -2.19 1.61
C GLU A 68 -21.19 -1.79 0.32
N GLU A 69 -21.69 -2.28 -0.82
CA GLU A 69 -21.25 -1.81 -2.13
C GLU A 69 -21.67 -0.35 -2.32
N THR A 70 -20.70 0.49 -2.68
CA THR A 70 -20.93 1.91 -2.98
C THR A 70 -20.42 2.23 -4.37
N GLY A 71 -20.78 3.41 -4.91
CA GLY A 71 -20.15 3.95 -6.11
C GLY A 71 -18.79 4.61 -5.86
N LEU A 72 -18.27 4.56 -4.62
CA LEU A 72 -17.01 5.17 -4.24
C LEU A 72 -15.84 4.17 -4.37
N PRO A 73 -14.60 4.65 -4.55
CA PRO A 73 -13.42 3.81 -4.44
C PRO A 73 -13.37 3.05 -3.11
N THR A 74 -12.99 1.78 -3.16
CA THR A 74 -12.94 0.89 -1.99
C THR A 74 -11.52 0.46 -1.69
N LEU A 75 -11.11 0.49 -0.42
CA LEU A 75 -9.85 -0.06 0.07
C LEU A 75 -10.11 -1.22 1.04
N ALA A 76 -9.70 -2.43 0.65
CA ALA A 76 -9.71 -3.59 1.53
C ALA A 76 -8.45 -3.59 2.42
N VAL A 77 -8.66 -3.67 3.74
CA VAL A 77 -7.60 -3.67 4.76
C VAL A 77 -7.80 -4.84 5.73
N LEU A 78 -6.72 -5.44 6.21
CA LEU A 78 -6.77 -6.44 7.27
C LEU A 78 -7.04 -5.77 8.62
N GLY A 79 -7.86 -6.37 9.47
CA GLY A 79 -8.31 -5.78 10.74
C GLY A 79 -7.21 -5.61 11.80
N CYS A 80 -5.97 -6.00 11.54
CA CYS A 80 -4.82 -5.68 12.40
C CYS A 80 -3.83 -4.71 11.75
N GLU A 81 -4.15 -4.19 10.56
CA GLU A 81 -3.34 -3.19 9.87
C GLU A 81 -3.66 -1.80 10.39
N TRP A 82 -2.59 -1.04 10.61
CA TRP A 82 -2.64 0.40 10.73
C TRP A 82 -1.96 1.04 9.51
N LEU A 83 -2.68 1.91 8.83
CA LEU A 83 -2.24 2.65 7.65
C LEU A 83 -2.03 4.12 8.01
N ALA A 84 -0.81 4.62 7.81
CA ALA A 84 -0.58 6.06 7.86
C ALA A 84 -1.26 6.72 6.64
N PRO A 85 -1.68 8.01 6.72
CA PRO A 85 -2.14 8.77 5.56
C PRO A 85 -1.22 8.60 4.35
N ARG A 86 0.11 8.66 4.56
CA ARG A 86 1.10 8.49 3.49
C ARG A 86 1.02 7.16 2.75
N ALA A 87 0.61 6.09 3.41
CA ALA A 87 0.47 4.76 2.82
C ALA A 87 -0.57 4.75 1.68
N VAL A 88 -1.61 5.59 1.78
CA VAL A 88 -2.72 5.63 0.83
C VAL A 88 -2.58 6.70 -0.24
N LEU A 89 -1.45 7.42 -0.28
CA LEU A 89 -1.24 8.52 -1.23
C LEU A 89 -1.36 8.13 -2.71
N PRO A 90 -0.77 7.02 -3.20
CA PRO A 90 -0.87 6.67 -4.61
C PRO A 90 -2.33 6.49 -5.06
N MET A 91 -3.15 5.90 -4.17
CA MET A 91 -4.58 5.73 -4.40
C MET A 91 -5.29 7.08 -4.43
N ALA A 92 -5.01 7.96 -3.46
CA ALA A 92 -5.61 9.30 -3.42
C ALA A 92 -5.33 10.11 -4.69
N VAL A 93 -4.07 10.13 -5.15
CA VAL A 93 -3.67 10.84 -6.38
C VAL A 93 -4.37 10.26 -7.61
N ALA A 94 -4.45 8.94 -7.73
CA ALA A 94 -5.14 8.30 -8.86
C ALA A 94 -6.62 8.70 -8.91
N ILE A 95 -7.31 8.64 -7.76
CA ILE A 95 -8.73 9.02 -7.66
C ILE A 95 -8.94 10.49 -8.03
N GLU A 96 -8.10 11.40 -7.53
CA GLU A 96 -8.20 12.84 -7.83
C GLU A 96 -7.98 13.16 -9.32
N GLN A 97 -7.10 12.40 -9.99
CA GLN A 97 -6.89 12.49 -11.43
C GLN A 97 -8.04 11.88 -12.24
N GLY A 98 -8.98 11.18 -11.60
CA GLY A 98 -10.02 10.40 -12.27
C GLY A 98 -9.45 9.16 -12.99
N THR A 99 -8.36 8.61 -12.47
CA THR A 99 -7.63 7.47 -13.06
C THR A 99 -7.50 6.32 -12.06
N GLY A 100 -6.96 5.19 -12.53
CA GLY A 100 -6.71 4.02 -11.69
C GLY A 100 -7.96 3.20 -11.31
N PRO A 101 -7.77 2.14 -10.51
CA PRO A 101 -8.84 1.23 -10.10
C PRO A 101 -9.92 1.89 -9.22
N LEU A 102 -11.10 1.28 -9.18
CA LEU A 102 -12.12 1.55 -8.14
C LEU A 102 -11.98 0.63 -6.91
N ALA A 103 -11.26 -0.49 -7.04
CA ALA A 103 -11.01 -1.42 -5.94
C ALA A 103 -9.51 -1.55 -5.65
N TYR A 104 -9.15 -1.36 -4.39
CA TYR A 104 -7.81 -1.47 -3.87
C TYR A 104 -7.78 -2.47 -2.71
N ARG A 105 -6.62 -3.09 -2.51
CA ARG A 105 -6.33 -3.91 -1.32
C ARG A 105 -4.92 -3.63 -0.80
N THR A 106 -4.70 -3.82 0.49
CA THR A 106 -3.35 -3.81 1.06
C THR A 106 -2.57 -5.06 0.67
N ARG A 107 -1.24 -5.01 0.83
CA ARG A 107 -0.38 -6.20 0.66
C ARG A 107 -0.80 -7.35 1.58
N ALA A 108 -1.23 -7.08 2.82
CA ALA A 108 -1.65 -8.15 3.72
C ALA A 108 -2.91 -8.86 3.23
N VAL A 109 -3.89 -8.11 2.72
CA VAL A 109 -5.09 -8.70 2.11
C VAL A 109 -4.73 -9.50 0.85
N ALA A 110 -3.88 -8.96 -0.02
CA ALA A 110 -3.38 -9.67 -1.20
C ALA A 110 -2.68 -11.00 -0.85
N ARG A 111 -1.86 -11.00 0.21
CA ARG A 111 -1.18 -12.21 0.71
C ARG A 111 -2.17 -13.20 1.33
N LEU A 112 -3.19 -12.71 2.04
CA LEU A 112 -4.26 -13.54 2.59
C LEU A 112 -5.08 -14.24 1.49
N GLU A 113 -5.29 -13.56 0.36
CA GLU A 113 -5.95 -14.11 -0.84
C GLU A 113 -5.05 -15.10 -1.61
N GLY A 114 -3.82 -15.35 -1.14
CA GLY A 114 -2.92 -16.37 -1.68
C GLY A 114 -1.96 -15.87 -2.75
N LEU A 115 -1.86 -14.56 -2.99
CA LEU A 115 -0.89 -14.02 -3.94
C LEU A 115 0.54 -14.19 -3.40
N ASP A 116 1.46 -14.64 -4.26
CA ASP A 116 2.89 -14.64 -3.97
C ASP A 116 3.51 -13.23 -4.12
N LEU A 117 4.75 -13.04 -3.69
CA LEU A 117 5.41 -11.72 -3.73
C LEU A 117 5.60 -11.20 -5.15
N TRP A 118 5.79 -12.07 -6.15
CA TRP A 118 5.89 -11.65 -7.54
C TRP A 118 4.54 -11.14 -8.06
N ALA A 119 3.43 -11.77 -7.67
CA ALA A 119 2.09 -11.34 -8.02
C ALA A 119 1.71 -10.03 -7.32
N VAL A 120 2.09 -9.87 -6.05
CA VAL A 120 1.95 -8.61 -5.32
C VAL A 120 2.73 -7.50 -6.02
N ASP A 121 4.02 -7.69 -6.30
CA ASP A 121 4.86 -6.71 -7.02
C ASP A 121 4.25 -6.31 -8.37
N ARG A 122 3.79 -7.28 -9.19
CA ARG A 122 3.11 -6.98 -10.46
C ARG A 122 1.83 -6.17 -10.26
N SER A 123 1.05 -6.47 -9.23
CA SER A 123 -0.20 -5.75 -8.95
C SER A 123 0.02 -4.34 -8.39
N GLU A 124 1.26 -3.96 -8.09
CA GLU A 124 1.65 -2.63 -7.61
C GLU A 124 2.20 -1.74 -8.73
N THR A 125 2.53 -2.28 -9.91
CA THR A 125 3.21 -1.53 -10.98
C THR A 125 2.39 -0.38 -11.54
N TRP A 126 1.06 -0.37 -11.33
CA TRP A 126 0.20 0.74 -11.71
C TRP A 126 0.67 2.07 -11.10
N ALA A 127 1.23 2.03 -9.90
CA ALA A 127 1.66 3.21 -9.17
C ALA A 127 2.98 3.80 -9.72
N ASP A 128 3.77 3.02 -10.44
CA ASP A 128 5.01 3.52 -11.06
C ASP A 128 4.71 4.63 -12.07
N ALA A 129 3.57 4.55 -12.78
CA ALA A 129 3.12 5.56 -13.74
C ALA A 129 2.88 6.93 -13.08
N LEU A 130 2.36 6.95 -11.85
CA LEU A 130 2.05 8.18 -11.13
C LEU A 130 3.30 9.02 -10.84
N VAL A 131 4.43 8.37 -10.53
CA VAL A 131 5.69 9.05 -10.23
C VAL A 131 6.26 9.73 -11.48
N ASP A 132 6.01 9.13 -12.65
CA ASP A 132 6.48 9.66 -13.93
C ASP A 132 5.53 10.72 -14.50
N GLY A 133 4.48 11.11 -13.75
CA GLY A 133 3.49 12.09 -14.17
C GLY A 133 2.50 11.55 -15.21
N HIS A 134 2.35 10.23 -15.28
CA HIS A 134 1.40 9.55 -16.16
C HIS A 134 0.16 9.09 -15.37
N ASP A 135 -0.95 8.98 -16.09
CA ASP A 135 -2.20 8.46 -15.55
C ASP A 135 -2.04 7.00 -15.09
N ALA A 136 -2.64 6.66 -13.95
CA ALA A 136 -2.72 5.27 -13.55
C ALA A 136 -3.64 4.50 -14.54
N PRO A 137 -3.25 3.29 -15.00
CA PRO A 137 -4.06 2.51 -15.92
C PRO A 137 -5.45 2.23 -15.32
N GLY A 138 -6.51 2.74 -15.96
CA GLY A 138 -7.87 2.83 -15.40
C GLY A 138 -8.75 1.57 -15.54
N ASP A 139 -8.21 0.44 -16.00
CA ASP A 139 -9.02 -0.76 -16.33
C ASP A 139 -8.58 -2.05 -15.63
N VAL A 140 -7.72 -1.95 -14.61
CA VAL A 140 -7.34 -3.07 -13.76
C VAL A 140 -8.36 -3.18 -12.63
N GLY A 141 -9.33 -4.09 -12.78
CA GLY A 141 -10.49 -4.23 -11.87
C GLY A 141 -10.18 -4.08 -10.37
N GLU A 142 -9.08 -4.66 -9.89
CA GLU A 142 -8.57 -4.45 -8.53
C GLU A 142 -7.04 -4.34 -8.53
N ALA A 143 -6.46 -3.44 -7.72
CA ALA A 143 -5.02 -3.31 -7.57
C ALA A 143 -4.54 -3.41 -6.12
N THR A 144 -3.26 -3.75 -5.94
CA THR A 144 -2.63 -3.74 -4.62
C THR A 144 -1.97 -2.40 -4.37
N LEU A 145 -2.23 -1.82 -3.21
CA LEU A 145 -1.62 -0.59 -2.76
C LEU A 145 -0.14 -0.85 -2.40
N PRO A 146 0.82 -0.15 -3.03
CA PRO A 146 2.25 -0.27 -2.72
C PRO A 146 2.60 0.44 -1.41
N ALA A 147 2.19 -0.14 -0.29
CA ALA A 147 2.39 0.43 1.02
C ALA A 147 2.74 -0.61 2.07
N VAL A 148 3.70 -0.27 2.93
CA VAL A 148 3.91 -0.91 4.21
C VAL A 148 2.74 -0.66 5.14
N THR A 149 2.37 -1.68 5.88
CA THR A 149 1.39 -1.61 6.97
C THR A 149 2.08 -1.86 8.32
N ARG A 150 1.50 -1.33 9.40
CA ARG A 150 1.98 -1.59 10.77
C ARG A 150 1.02 -2.53 11.47
N ALA A 151 1.53 -3.36 12.39
CA ALA A 151 0.68 -4.09 13.32
C ALA A 151 0.08 -3.12 14.35
N GLN A 152 -1.22 -3.25 14.63
CA GLN A 152 -1.87 -2.52 15.71
C GLN A 152 -1.45 -3.12 17.07
N GLY A 153 -0.41 -2.56 17.72
CA GLY A 153 0.01 -2.90 19.09
C GLY A 153 1.51 -3.18 19.29
N ARG A 154 1.99 -2.83 20.50
CA ARG A 154 3.34 -2.91 21.14
C ARG A 154 4.60 -2.57 20.35
N ASP A 155 4.72 -2.82 19.06
CA ASP A 155 5.88 -2.46 18.25
C ASP A 155 5.46 -1.87 16.89
N LEU A 156 5.79 -0.59 16.66
CA LEU A 156 5.54 0.15 15.43
C LEU A 156 6.53 -0.25 14.32
N LEU A 157 6.73 -1.55 14.11
CA LEU A 157 7.65 -2.01 13.08
C LEU A 157 6.94 -1.98 11.71
N PRO A 158 7.54 -1.33 10.70
CA PRO A 158 7.05 -1.42 9.33
C PRO A 158 7.13 -2.89 8.87
N MET A 159 6.01 -3.43 8.40
CA MET A 159 5.94 -4.77 7.84
C MET A 159 5.64 -4.68 6.35
N PHE A 160 6.54 -5.18 5.51
CA PHE A 160 6.40 -5.00 4.05
C PHE A 160 5.32 -5.87 3.41
N THR A 161 4.97 -7.01 4.01
CA THR A 161 3.92 -7.93 3.50
C THR A 161 2.64 -7.94 4.34
N GLY A 162 2.73 -7.54 5.62
CA GLY A 162 1.60 -7.45 6.53
C GLY A 162 1.98 -7.73 8.00
N PRO A 163 1.06 -7.50 8.94
CA PRO A 163 1.33 -7.57 10.39
C PRO A 163 1.80 -8.93 10.92
N HIS A 164 1.59 -10.01 10.15
CA HIS A 164 1.88 -11.39 10.53
C HIS A 164 2.77 -12.09 9.49
N ALA A 165 3.80 -11.41 8.99
CA ALA A 165 4.73 -11.99 8.03
C ALA A 165 5.32 -13.32 8.58
N PRO A 166 5.42 -14.39 7.76
CA PRO A 166 6.04 -15.64 8.18
C PRO A 166 7.50 -15.44 8.61
N ASP A 167 7.98 -16.18 9.62
CA ASP A 167 9.37 -16.08 10.12
C ASP A 167 10.44 -16.22 9.02
N ARG A 168 10.16 -17.01 7.98
CA ARG A 168 11.03 -17.18 6.81
C ARG A 168 11.20 -15.91 5.97
N GLU A 169 10.32 -14.93 6.14
CA GLU A 169 10.30 -13.64 5.44
C GLU A 169 10.86 -12.50 6.30
N THR A 170 11.25 -12.74 7.57
CA THR A 170 11.83 -11.72 8.46
C THR A 170 13.07 -11.06 7.85
N ASN A 171 13.97 -11.85 7.26
CA ASN A 171 15.16 -11.34 6.55
C ASN A 171 14.81 -10.47 5.33
N LEU A 172 13.62 -10.64 4.73
CA LEU A 172 13.14 -9.80 3.65
C LEU A 172 12.63 -8.46 4.18
N ASN A 173 12.05 -8.42 5.39
CA ASN A 173 11.59 -7.19 6.01
C ASN A 173 12.75 -6.26 6.37
N ASP A 174 13.83 -6.80 6.93
CA ASP A 174 15.03 -6.02 7.24
C ASP A 174 15.66 -5.44 5.97
N MET A 175 15.83 -6.28 4.95
CA MET A 175 16.34 -5.84 3.65
C MET A 175 15.43 -4.81 2.98
N TYR A 176 14.11 -5.02 3.03
CA TYR A 176 13.14 -4.08 2.50
C TYR A 176 13.28 -2.71 3.16
N LEU A 177 13.38 -2.67 4.49
CA LEU A 177 13.53 -1.44 5.25
C LEU A 177 14.85 -0.73 4.90
N GLU A 178 15.96 -1.47 4.83
CA GLU A 178 17.27 -0.94 4.43
C GLU A 178 17.19 -0.30 3.03
N VAL A 179 16.71 -1.05 2.03
CA VAL A 179 16.59 -0.56 0.65
C VAL A 179 15.66 0.65 0.57
N ARG A 180 14.54 0.65 1.31
CA ARG A 180 13.60 1.76 1.35
C ARG A 180 14.25 3.02 1.92
N LEU A 181 14.98 2.91 3.03
CA LEU A 181 15.67 4.04 3.66
C LEU A 181 16.78 4.58 2.76
N THR A 182 17.57 3.71 2.12
CA THR A 182 18.57 4.13 1.13
C THR A 182 17.92 4.85 -0.05
N ALA A 183 16.85 4.28 -0.61
CA ALA A 183 16.14 4.89 -1.73
C ALA A 183 15.52 6.24 -1.34
N MET A 184 14.95 6.38 -0.14
CA MET A 184 14.46 7.68 0.35
C MET A 184 15.59 8.72 0.39
N GLY A 185 16.78 8.35 0.86
CA GLY A 185 17.96 9.21 0.83
C GLY A 185 18.44 9.58 -0.59
N GLU A 186 18.39 8.64 -1.54
CA GLU A 186 18.67 8.88 -2.97
C GLU A 186 17.67 9.87 -3.60
N GLU A 187 16.41 9.80 -3.15
CA GLU A 187 15.30 10.65 -3.60
C GLU A 187 15.23 12.02 -2.89
N GLY A 188 16.07 12.24 -1.87
CA GLY A 188 16.12 13.48 -1.09
C GLY A 188 14.98 13.65 -0.07
N ILE A 189 14.46 12.54 0.46
CA ILE A 189 13.36 12.47 1.44
C ILE A 189 13.90 12.10 2.83
#